data_AF-A0A1V6NSB6-F1
#
_entry.id   AF-A0A1V6NSB6-F1
#
_cell.length_a   1.000
_cell.length_b   1.000
_cell.length_c   1.000
_cell.angle_alpha   90.00
_cell.angle_beta   90.00
_cell.angle_gamma   90.00
#
_symmetry.space_group_name_H-M   'P 1'
#
loop_
_entity.id
_entity.type
_entity.pdbx_description
1 polymer ?
#
loop_
_entity_poly.entity_id
_entity_poly.type
_entity_poly.pdbx_seq_one_letter_code
_entity_poly.pdbx_strand_id
1 'polypeptide(L)'
;MTSRQILYDTTQYKTSGRADYTLWYRETHAMSEKAINLVIVEAKKEGTVSAGEAQLLGYMGIVHQERKALRKVNAVVYGMASDGDEFHFYQIDNDSENVSAEDDPMTDVAIALV
;
A
#
# COMPACT_ATOMS: atom_id res chain seq x y z
N MET A 1 5.74 10.52 -7.62
CA MET A 1 5.71 9.53 -8.71
C MET A 1 6.87 8.58 -8.45
N THR A 2 6.58 7.35 -8.03
CA THR A 2 7.59 6.33 -7.73
C THR A 2 7.57 5.33 -8.90
N SER A 3 8.74 5.00 -9.45
CA SER A 3 8.85 4.02 -10.54
C SER A 3 9.95 3.02 -10.25
N ARG A 4 9.69 1.73 -10.48
CA ARG A 4 10.67 0.66 -10.32
C ARG A 4 10.75 -0.23 -11.54
N GLN A 5 11.88 -0.91 -11.66
CA GLN A 5 12.00 -2.08 -12.52
C GLN A 5 11.76 -3.33 -11.67
N ILE A 6 10.86 -4.18 -12.12
CA ILE A 6 10.61 -5.51 -11.54
C ILE A 6 10.85 -6.56 -12.60
N LEU A 7 11.40 -7.71 -12.18
CA LEU A 7 11.56 -8.88 -13.04
C LEU A 7 10.37 -9.80 -12.80
N TYR A 8 9.63 -10.14 -13.84
CA TYR A 8 8.54 -11.11 -13.80
C TYR A 8 8.66 -12.04 -15.01
N ASP A 9 8.68 -13.34 -14.76
CA ASP A 9 8.84 -14.39 -15.79
C ASP A 9 9.94 -14.05 -16.82
N THR A 10 11.15 -13.76 -16.32
CA THR A 10 12.34 -13.35 -17.09
C THR A 10 12.24 -12.03 -17.86
N THR A 11 11.08 -11.38 -17.85
CA THR A 11 10.83 -10.10 -18.51
C THR A 11 10.95 -8.96 -17.51
N GLN A 12 11.64 -7.89 -17.91
CA GLN A 12 11.78 -6.69 -17.09
C GLN A 12 10.63 -5.72 -17.38
N TYR A 13 9.83 -5.42 -16.35
CA TYR A 13 8.75 -4.46 -16.41
C TYR A 13 9.12 -3.19 -15.66
N LYS A 14 8.84 -2.04 -16.27
CA LYS A 14 8.88 -0.75 -15.56
C LYS A 14 7.49 -0.50 -14.99
N THR A 15 7.37 -0.56 -13.67
CA THR A 15 6.15 -0.18 -12.96
C THR A 15 6.24 1.26 -12.50
N SER A 16 5.14 1.98 -12.62
CA SER A 16 4.99 3.32 -12.09
C SER A 16 3.52 3.60 -11.88
N GLY A 17 3.19 4.40 -10.88
CA GLY A 17 1.90 5.06 -10.87
C GLY A 17 1.77 6.08 -9.75
N ARG A 18 0.52 6.45 -9.50
CA ARG A 18 0.13 7.55 -8.63
C ARG A 18 -1.13 7.10 -7.91
N ALA A 19 -1.00 6.88 -6.60
CA ALA A 19 -2.14 6.65 -5.74
C ALA A 19 -3.07 7.87 -5.76
N ASP A 20 -4.37 7.64 -5.56
CA ASP A 20 -5.35 8.71 -5.44
C ASP A 20 -5.08 9.54 -4.19
N TYR A 21 -4.85 8.86 -3.06
CA TYR A 21 -4.43 9.49 -1.82
C TYR A 21 -3.34 8.68 -1.11
N THR A 22 -2.54 9.39 -0.34
CA THR A 22 -1.58 8.82 0.60
C THR A 22 -1.73 9.57 1.92
N LEU A 23 -1.85 8.82 3.01
CA LEU A 23 -2.01 9.37 4.35
C LEU A 23 -0.69 9.30 5.12
N TRP A 24 -0.44 10.25 6.02
CA TRP A 24 0.73 10.28 6.90
C TRP A 24 0.31 10.62 8.33
N TYR A 25 0.98 10.01 9.30
CA TYR A 25 0.84 10.36 10.71
C TYR A 25 1.91 11.37 11.12
N ARG A 26 1.51 12.54 11.64
CA ARG A 26 2.31 13.71 12.08
C ARG A 26 2.89 14.61 10.97
N GLU A 27 3.25 15.83 11.38
CA GLU A 27 3.84 16.86 10.51
C GLU A 27 5.21 16.47 9.97
N THR A 28 5.35 16.52 8.64
CA THR A 28 6.56 16.13 7.90
C THR A 28 7.60 17.25 7.81
N HIS A 29 7.95 17.90 8.92
CA HIS A 29 8.93 19.00 8.90
C HIS A 29 10.39 18.53 8.77
N ALA A 30 10.68 17.26 9.11
CA ALA A 30 11.97 16.63 8.80
C ALA A 30 11.84 15.75 7.55
N MET A 31 12.54 16.13 6.47
CA MET A 31 12.54 15.37 5.21
C MET A 31 12.97 13.90 5.34
N SER A 32 13.64 13.53 6.44
CA SER A 32 14.09 12.16 6.73
C SER A 32 12.96 11.19 7.11
N GLU A 33 11.81 11.70 7.56
CA GLU A 33 10.66 10.88 8.00
C GLU A 33 9.53 10.76 6.96
N LYS A 34 9.61 11.51 5.85
CA LYS A 34 8.64 11.50 4.73
C LYS A 34 8.44 10.14 4.05
N ALA A 35 9.20 9.11 4.42
CA ALA A 35 9.16 7.78 3.81
C ALA A 35 8.05 6.86 4.36
N ILE A 36 7.33 7.27 5.42
CA ILE A 36 6.31 6.44 6.05
C ILE A 36 4.92 6.90 5.62
N ASN A 37 4.52 6.62 4.38
CA ASN A 37 3.09 6.59 4.06
C ASN A 37 2.43 5.61 5.05
N LEU A 38 1.41 6.10 5.75
CA LEU A 38 0.62 5.35 6.72
C LEU A 38 -0.30 4.39 5.98
N VAL A 39 -1.07 4.89 5.01
CA VAL A 39 -1.98 4.11 4.16
C VAL A 39 -1.92 4.61 2.71
N ILE A 40 -1.92 3.68 1.76
CA ILE A 40 -2.17 3.95 0.33
C ILE A 40 -3.66 3.75 0.07
N VAL A 41 -4.33 4.73 -0.52
CA VAL A 41 -5.78 4.65 -0.78
C VAL A 41 -6.06 4.68 -2.28
N GLU A 42 -6.88 3.73 -2.73
CA GLU A 42 -7.40 3.64 -4.09
C GLU A 42 -8.93 3.82 -4.07
N ALA A 43 -9.42 4.85 -4.75
CA ALA A 43 -10.83 5.20 -4.76
C ALA A 43 -11.50 4.72 -6.05
N LYS A 44 -12.63 4.02 -5.94
CA LYS A 44 -13.43 3.51 -7.05
C LYS A 44 -14.83 4.10 -7.06
N LYS A 45 -15.58 3.79 -8.12
CA LYS A 45 -16.99 4.18 -8.21
C LYS A 45 -17.82 3.19 -7.40
N GLU A 46 -18.95 3.64 -6.87
CA GLU A 46 -19.93 2.84 -6.13
C GLU A 46 -20.17 1.47 -6.81
N GLY A 47 -20.11 0.40 -6.02
CA GLY A 47 -20.25 -1.00 -6.44
C GLY A 47 -19.04 -1.60 -7.15
N THR A 48 -17.86 -0.97 -7.11
CA THR A 48 -16.67 -1.42 -7.87
C THR A 48 -15.36 -1.48 -7.08
N VAL A 49 -15.42 -1.63 -5.74
CA VAL A 49 -14.22 -1.73 -4.87
C VAL A 49 -13.20 -2.76 -5.37
N SER A 50 -13.64 -3.96 -5.73
CA SER A 50 -12.78 -5.06 -6.18
C SER A 50 -11.95 -4.72 -7.42
N ALA A 51 -12.39 -3.77 -8.26
CA ALA A 51 -11.62 -3.28 -9.40
C ALA A 51 -10.36 -2.48 -8.99
N GLY A 52 -10.27 -2.04 -7.74
CA GLY A 52 -9.13 -1.30 -7.19
C GLY A 52 -8.03 -2.17 -6.58
N GLU A 53 -8.32 -3.43 -6.27
CA GLU A 53 -7.43 -4.28 -5.47
C GLU A 53 -6.09 -4.52 -6.16
N ALA A 54 -6.10 -4.89 -7.44
CA ALA A 54 -4.88 -5.12 -8.21
C ALA A 54 -4.01 -3.85 -8.31
N GLN A 55 -4.62 -2.67 -8.40
CA GLN A 55 -3.90 -1.38 -8.46
C GLN A 55 -3.30 -1.04 -7.10
N LEU A 56 -4.10 -1.19 -6.03
CA LEU A 56 -3.67 -0.98 -4.66
C LEU A 56 -2.48 -1.89 -4.29
N LEU A 57 -2.60 -3.20 -4.52
CA LEU A 57 -1.54 -4.17 -4.24
C LEU A 57 -0.27 -3.88 -5.05
N GLY A 58 -0.41 -3.43 -6.31
CA GLY A 58 0.71 -2.97 -7.12
C GLY A 58 1.45 -1.80 -6.48
N TYR A 59 0.73 -0.81 -5.96
CA TYR A 59 1.34 0.33 -5.25
C TYR A 59 1.97 -0.07 -3.93
N MET A 60 1.29 -0.89 -3.14
CA MET A 60 1.81 -1.40 -1.87
C MET A 60 3.11 -2.18 -2.08
N GLY A 61 3.15 -3.05 -3.09
CA GLY A 61 4.34 -3.82 -3.45
C GLY A 61 5.53 -2.94 -3.83
N ILE A 62 5.32 -1.88 -4.62
CA ILE A 62 6.39 -0.93 -4.98
C ILE A 62 6.97 -0.28 -3.71
N VAL A 63 6.11 0.24 -2.82
CA VAL A 63 6.55 0.89 -1.58
C VAL A 63 7.29 -0.09 -0.66
N HIS A 64 6.75 -1.30 -0.49
CA HIS A 64 7.34 -2.34 0.34
C HIS A 64 8.75 -2.73 -0.16
N GLN A 65 8.90 -2.94 -1.47
CA GLN A 65 10.19 -3.26 -2.09
C GLN A 65 11.21 -2.14 -1.94
N GLU A 66 10.78 -0.87 -2.01
CA GLU A 66 11.68 0.26 -1.73
C GLU A 66 12.10 0.31 -0.26
N ARG A 67 11.19 0.07 0.68
CA ARG A 67 11.53 0.00 2.12
C ARG A 67 12.55 -1.11 2.40
N LYS A 68 12.40 -2.28 1.79
CA LYS A 68 13.38 -3.40 1.91
C LYS A 68 14.72 -3.06 1.28
N ALA A 69 14.75 -2.45 0.10
CA ALA A 69 16.00 -2.04 -0.55
C ALA A 69 16.77 -0.97 0.24
N LEU A 70 16.05 -0.06 0.91
CA LEU A 70 16.62 0.92 1.83
C LEU A 70 16.94 0.36 3.23
N ARG A 71 16.77 -0.96 3.44
CA ARG A 71 17.01 -1.67 4.72
C ARG A 71 16.29 -1.01 5.89
N LYS A 72 15.05 -0.55 5.67
CA LYS A 72 14.21 -0.05 6.76
C LYS A 72 13.89 -1.19 7.71
N VAL A 73 13.94 -0.91 9.01
CA VAL A 73 13.59 -1.87 10.08
C VAL A 73 12.12 -2.29 9.97
N ASN A 74 11.26 -1.36 9.55
CA ASN A 74 9.85 -1.62 9.27
C ASN A 74 9.57 -1.39 7.78
N ALA A 75 9.22 -2.47 7.08
CA ALA A 75 8.80 -2.48 5.69
C ALA A 75 7.30 -2.75 5.52
N VAL A 76 6.53 -2.91 6.61
CA VAL A 76 5.08 -3.12 6.57
C VAL A 76 4.40 -2.01 5.79
N VAL A 77 3.45 -2.32 4.91
CA VAL A 77 2.66 -1.34 4.16
C VAL A 77 1.19 -1.65 4.34
N TYR A 78 0.40 -0.63 4.67
CA TYR A 78 -1.05 -0.71 4.73
C TYR A 78 -1.69 -0.05 3.51
N GLY A 79 -2.83 -0.59 3.08
CA GLY A 79 -3.59 -0.11 1.95
C GLY A 79 -5.09 -0.23 2.18
N MET A 80 -5.86 0.59 1.47
CA MET A 80 -7.30 0.56 1.48
C MET A 80 -7.86 0.79 0.08
N ALA A 81 -8.80 -0.05 -0.34
CA ALA A 81 -9.64 0.19 -1.51
C ALA A 81 -11.04 0.55 -1.04
N SER A 82 -11.65 1.57 -1.64
CA SER A 82 -13.02 1.96 -1.28
C SER A 82 -13.75 2.57 -2.47
N ASP A 83 -15.07 2.40 -2.51
CA ASP A 83 -15.97 3.05 -3.46
C ASP A 83 -16.85 4.13 -2.83
N GLY A 84 -16.63 4.40 -1.55
CA GLY A 84 -17.42 5.33 -0.75
C GLY A 84 -18.39 4.65 0.23
N ASP A 85 -18.81 3.41 -0.04
CA ASP A 85 -19.72 2.65 0.81
C ASP A 85 -19.01 1.45 1.48
N GLU A 86 -18.17 0.74 0.72
CA GLU A 86 -17.37 -0.38 1.19
C GLU A 86 -15.89 0.02 1.35
N PHE A 87 -15.21 -0.60 2.32
CA PHE A 87 -13.81 -0.33 2.63
C PHE A 87 -13.08 -1.67 2.80
N HIS A 88 -12.20 -2.00 1.86
CA HIS A 88 -11.39 -3.22 1.88
C HIS A 88 -9.98 -2.87 2.30
N PHE A 89 -9.51 -3.51 3.36
CA PHE A 89 -8.23 -3.21 4.00
C PHE A 89 -7.19 -4.30 3.73
N TYR A 90 -5.94 -3.87 3.53
CA TYR A 90 -4.84 -4.73 3.11
C TYR A 90 -3.57 -4.41 3.87
N GLN A 91 -2.79 -5.46 4.14
CA GLN A 91 -1.44 -5.36 4.69
C GLN A 91 -0.45 -6.18 3.87
N ILE A 92 0.73 -5.63 3.65
CA ILE A 92 1.95 -6.41 3.35
C ILE A 92 2.85 -6.31 4.57
N ASP A 93 3.20 -7.45 5.16
CA ASP A 93 4.04 -7.48 6.36
C ASP A 93 5.55 -7.32 6.03
N ASN A 94 6.43 -7.54 7.01
CA ASN A 94 7.88 -7.43 6.78
C ASN A 94 8.45 -8.60 5.95
N ASP A 95 7.80 -9.75 6.00
CA ASP A 95 8.22 -10.98 5.32
C ASP A 95 7.72 -11.03 3.87
N SER A 96 6.98 -10.00 3.44
CA SER A 96 6.40 -9.86 2.10
C SER A 96 5.16 -10.73 1.88
N GLU A 97 4.55 -11.23 2.96
CA GLU A 97 3.25 -11.89 2.92
C GLU A 97 2.14 -10.83 2.87
N ASN A 98 1.07 -11.12 2.15
CA ASN A 98 -0.10 -10.25 2.07
C ASN A 98 -1.26 -10.82 2.88
N VAL A 99 -2.02 -9.94 3.52
CA VAL A 99 -3.21 -10.32 4.29
C VAL A 99 -4.30 -9.31 3.98
N SER A 100 -5.49 -9.81 3.64
CA SER A 100 -6.71 -9.01 3.55
C SER A 100 -7.40 -9.01 4.92
N ALA A 101 -8.16 -7.97 5.24
CA ALA A 101 -8.95 -7.97 6.47
C ALA A 101 -10.06 -9.05 6.50
N GLU A 102 -10.43 -9.58 5.34
CA GLU A 102 -11.33 -10.74 5.25
C GLU A 102 -10.65 -12.02 5.78
N ASP A 103 -9.33 -12.15 5.57
CA ASP A 103 -8.52 -13.29 6.02
C ASP A 103 -8.00 -13.12 7.46
N ASP A 104 -7.73 -11.88 7.89
CA ASP A 104 -7.36 -11.52 9.27
C ASP A 104 -8.06 -10.23 9.73
N PRO A 105 -9.13 -10.33 10.54
CA PRO A 105 -9.86 -9.18 11.07
C PRO A 105 -9.02 -8.21 11.91
N MET A 106 -7.85 -8.64 12.41
CA MET A 106 -6.94 -7.73 13.12
C MET A 106 -6.33 -6.66 12.19
N THR A 107 -6.33 -6.90 10.87
CA THR A 107 -5.91 -5.91 9.86
C THR A 107 -6.84 -4.69 9.84
N ASP A 108 -8.16 -4.89 9.99
CA ASP A 108 -9.15 -3.81 10.10
C ASP A 108 -8.90 -2.96 11.35
N VAL A 109 -8.67 -3.62 12.49
CA VAL A 109 -8.43 -2.95 13.77
C VAL A 109 -7.10 -2.18 13.73
N ALA A 110 -6.07 -2.75 13.12
CA ALA A 110 -4.77 -2.12 12.97
C ALA A 110 -4.84 -0.85 12.10
N ILE A 111 -5.66 -0.81 11.05
CA ILE A 111 -5.79 0.37 10.19
C ILE A 111 -6.78 1.40 10.75
N ALA A 112 -7.85 0.97 11.45
CA ALA A 112 -8.82 1.87 12.07
C ALA A 112 -8.29 2.62 13.32
N LEU A 113 -7.21 2.15 13.93
CA LEU A 113 -6.62 2.71 15.16
C LEU A 113 -5.37 3.59 14.94
N VAL A 114 -4.93 3.80 13.69
CA VAL A 114 -3.85 4.73 13.34
C VAL A 114 -4.38 6.06 12.81
#